data_AF-A0A392SIR1-F1
#
_entry.id   AF-A0A392SIR1-F1
#
_cell.length_a   1.000
_cell.length_b   1.000
_cell.length_c   1.000
_cell.angle_alpha   90.00
_cell.angle_beta   90.00
_cell.angle_gamma   90.00
#
_symmetry.space_group_name_H-M   'P 1'
#
loop_
_entity.id
_entity.type
_entity.pdbx_description
1 polymer ?
#
loop_
_entity_poly.entity_id
_entity_poly.type
_entity_poly.pdbx_seq_one_letter_code
_entity_poly.pdbx_strand_id
1 'polypeptide(L)'
;TIDADEVPKAEFSDRVPIQSIIRREDGGSGLAGKKARVGGWVKTGRKADKNAFAFLELNDGTCAGNLQVIVEASLADLGQLVLTGTCVVVDGHLKLPPSGTKQ
;
A
#
# COMPACT_ATOMS: atom_id res chain seq x y z
N THR A 1 -25.47 -7.61 6.13
CA THR A 1 -24.76 -7.88 4.88
C THR A 1 -23.47 -7.11 4.93
N ILE A 2 -22.33 -7.78 5.06
CA ILE A 2 -21.03 -7.09 4.99
C ILE A 2 -20.77 -6.92 3.49
N ASP A 3 -20.71 -5.68 3.00
CA ASP A 3 -20.38 -5.43 1.60
C ASP A 3 -18.97 -5.97 1.34
N ALA A 4 -18.85 -7.00 0.51
CA ALA A 4 -17.58 -7.65 0.19
C ALA A 4 -16.56 -6.69 -0.47
N ASP A 5 -17.06 -5.53 -0.92
CA ASP A 5 -16.36 -4.48 -1.64
C ASP A 5 -15.95 -3.29 -0.76
N GLU A 6 -16.25 -3.32 0.55
CA GLU A 6 -15.80 -2.30 1.49
C GLU A 6 -14.38 -2.61 1.99
N VAL A 7 -13.56 -1.56 2.11
CA VAL A 7 -12.20 -1.69 2.63
C VAL A 7 -12.26 -1.65 4.16
N PRO A 8 -11.97 -2.74 4.87
CA PRO A 8 -12.15 -2.79 6.32
C PRO A 8 -11.13 -1.91 7.03
N LYS A 9 -11.61 -1.10 7.97
CA LYS A 9 -10.79 -0.22 8.81
C LYS A 9 -10.45 -0.89 10.14
N ALA A 10 -9.37 -0.43 10.78
CA ALA A 10 -9.02 -0.84 12.12
C ALA A 10 -10.03 -0.29 13.14
N GLU A 11 -10.18 -0.97 14.28
CA GLU A 11 -11.18 -0.63 15.31
C GLU A 11 -11.06 0.81 15.85
N PHE A 12 -9.83 1.30 15.99
CA PHE A 12 -9.54 2.60 16.63
C PHE A 12 -8.89 3.62 15.69
N SER A 13 -8.91 3.39 14.36
CA SER A 13 -8.37 4.36 13.40
C SER A 13 -8.95 4.17 12.01
N ASP A 14 -8.92 5.22 11.19
CA ASP A 14 -9.28 5.13 9.77
C ASP A 14 -8.29 4.34 8.91
N ARG A 15 -7.22 3.78 9.50
CA ARG A 15 -6.27 2.96 8.75
C ARG A 15 -6.87 1.62 8.39
N VAL A 16 -6.57 1.18 7.18
CA VAL A 16 -6.85 -0.14 6.65
C VAL A 16 -5.67 -1.05 7.00
N PRO A 17 -5.87 -2.14 7.78
CA PRO A 17 -4.83 -3.12 8.04
C PRO A 17 -4.36 -3.77 6.73
N ILE A 18 -3.05 -3.83 6.47
CA ILE A 18 -2.51 -4.40 5.24
C ILE A 18 -2.92 -5.87 5.08
N GLN A 19 -2.98 -6.64 6.17
CA GLN A 19 -3.45 -8.03 6.13
C GLN A 19 -4.85 -8.17 5.50
N SER A 20 -5.71 -7.18 5.69
CA SER A 20 -7.10 -7.22 5.22
C SER A 20 -7.24 -6.98 3.73
N ILE A 21 -6.16 -6.51 3.09
CA ILE A 21 -6.05 -6.37 1.63
C ILE A 21 -5.41 -7.64 1.07
N ILE A 22 -4.20 -7.98 1.54
CA ILE A 22 -3.36 -8.99 0.87
C ILE A 22 -3.75 -10.43 1.18
N ARG A 23 -4.47 -10.69 2.27
CA ARG A 23 -4.93 -12.04 2.65
C ARG A 23 -6.34 -12.36 2.19
N ARG A 24 -6.99 -11.47 1.44
CA ARG A 24 -8.27 -11.79 0.81
C ARG A 24 -8.08 -12.95 -0.16
N GLU A 25 -9.11 -13.78 -0.28
CA GLU A 25 -9.12 -14.93 -1.20
C GLU A 25 -8.89 -14.49 -2.66
N ASP A 26 -9.39 -13.30 -3.01
CA ASP A 26 -9.22 -12.66 -4.32
C ASP A 26 -7.87 -11.93 -4.49
N GLY A 27 -6.94 -12.07 -3.54
CA GLY A 27 -5.65 -11.38 -3.52
C GLY A 27 -5.76 -9.85 -3.42
N GLY A 28 -6.90 -9.32 -2.99
CA GLY A 28 -7.18 -7.88 -2.92
C GLY A 28 -7.82 -7.31 -4.19
N SER A 29 -8.06 -8.12 -5.22
CA SER A 29 -8.55 -7.62 -6.52
C SER A 29 -9.96 -7.00 -6.47
N GLY A 30 -10.85 -7.49 -5.61
CA GLY A 30 -12.18 -6.89 -5.39
C GLY A 30 -12.13 -5.50 -4.76
N LEU A 31 -10.98 -5.05 -4.26
CA LEU A 31 -10.81 -3.71 -3.70
C LEU A 31 -10.26 -2.69 -4.72
N ALA A 32 -10.07 -3.09 -5.98
CA ALA A 32 -9.56 -2.19 -7.02
C ALA A 32 -10.43 -0.93 -7.18
N GLY A 33 -9.77 0.23 -7.26
CA GLY A 33 -10.40 1.54 -7.36
C GLY A 33 -10.91 2.11 -6.03
N LYS A 34 -10.91 1.33 -4.94
CA LYS A 34 -11.31 1.82 -3.61
C LYS A 34 -10.20 2.68 -2.99
N LYS A 35 -10.60 3.68 -2.21
CA LYS A 35 -9.68 4.48 -1.39
C LYS A 35 -9.27 3.70 -0.15
N ALA A 36 -8.00 3.79 0.21
CA ALA A 36 -7.48 3.23 1.44
C ALA A 36 -6.47 4.20 2.06
N ARG A 37 -6.54 4.32 3.39
CA ARG A 37 -5.49 4.93 4.20
C ARG A 37 -4.69 3.81 4.84
N VAL A 38 -3.44 3.63 4.47
CA VAL A 38 -2.56 2.61 5.07
C VAL A 38 -1.43 3.31 5.80
N GLY A 39 -0.80 2.61 6.75
CA GLY A 39 0.39 3.15 7.39
C GLY A 39 1.23 2.06 8.00
N GLY A 40 2.54 2.26 8.01
CA GLY A 40 3.52 1.25 8.39
C GLY A 40 4.93 1.76 8.20
N TRP A 41 5.90 0.84 8.12
CA TRP A 41 7.29 1.15 7.84
C TRP A 41 7.75 0.52 6.52
N VAL A 42 8.59 1.27 5.80
CA VAL A 42 9.17 0.84 4.53
C VAL A 42 10.16 -0.30 4.79
N LYS A 43 9.92 -1.47 4.21
CA LYS A 43 10.85 -2.60 4.22
C LYS A 43 11.95 -2.40 3.18
N THR A 44 11.54 -2.07 1.96
CA THR A 44 12.43 -1.68 0.86
C THR A 44 11.80 -0.54 0.08
N GLY A 45 12.62 0.36 -0.44
CA GLY A 45 12.18 1.46 -1.28
C GLY A 45 13.13 1.67 -2.45
N ARG A 46 12.60 2.03 -3.62
CA ARG A 46 13.41 2.39 -4.79
C ARG A 46 12.74 3.46 -5.63
N LYS A 47 13.53 4.40 -6.14
CA LYS A 47 13.08 5.34 -7.17
C LYS A 47 13.07 4.64 -8.53
N ALA A 48 12.14 5.00 -9.39
CA ALA A 48 11.97 4.45 -10.73
C ALA A 48 11.73 5.57 -11.73
N ASP A 49 11.83 5.24 -13.02
CA ASP A 49 11.60 6.14 -14.16
C ASP A 49 12.28 7.51 -13.98
N LYS A 50 13.62 7.51 -13.92
CA LYS A 50 14.44 8.73 -13.72
C LYS A 50 14.02 9.56 -12.49
N ASN A 51 13.58 8.88 -11.44
CA ASN A 51 13.06 9.46 -10.19
C ASN A 51 11.70 10.14 -10.31
N ALA A 52 10.88 9.80 -11.31
CA ALA A 52 9.51 10.30 -11.43
C ALA A 52 8.57 9.74 -10.33
N PHE A 53 8.84 8.53 -9.83
CA PHE A 53 8.09 7.92 -8.73
C PHE A 53 8.96 6.94 -7.93
N ALA A 54 8.46 6.49 -6.79
CA ALA A 54 9.09 5.47 -5.97
C ALA A 54 8.14 4.28 -5.73
N PHE A 55 8.71 3.07 -5.72
CA PHE A 55 8.08 1.88 -5.18
C PHE A 55 8.51 1.70 -3.72
N LEU A 56 7.55 1.48 -2.83
CA LEU A 56 7.78 1.15 -1.42
C LEU A 56 7.10 -0.18 -1.11
N GLU A 57 7.83 -1.11 -0.50
CA GLU A 57 7.24 -2.29 0.13
C GLU A 57 6.90 -1.92 1.57
N LEU A 58 5.62 -1.71 1.87
CA LEU A 58 5.14 -1.23 3.15
C LEU A 58 4.63 -2.39 4.02
N ASN A 59 5.04 -2.43 5.29
CA ASN A 59 4.54 -3.41 6.26
C ASN A 59 4.01 -2.70 7.51
N ASP A 60 2.91 -3.20 8.07
CA ASP A 60 2.26 -2.62 9.27
C ASP A 60 2.24 -3.58 10.47
N GLY A 61 2.90 -4.73 10.36
CA GLY A 61 2.96 -5.77 11.39
C GLY A 61 1.74 -6.67 11.48
N THR A 62 0.68 -6.43 10.72
CA THR A 62 -0.55 -7.23 10.81
C THR A 62 -0.41 -8.61 10.15
N CYS A 63 0.52 -8.75 9.20
CA CYS A 63 0.92 -10.03 8.64
C CYS A 63 2.37 -9.98 8.08
N ALA A 64 2.88 -11.14 7.65
CA ALA A 64 4.23 -11.26 7.09
C ALA A 64 4.39 -10.70 5.66
N GLY A 65 3.29 -10.40 4.97
CA GLY A 65 3.34 -9.84 3.61
C GLY A 65 3.43 -8.32 3.61
N ASN A 66 3.76 -7.75 2.44
CA ASN A 66 3.91 -6.31 2.26
C ASN A 66 2.91 -5.79 1.22
N LEU A 67 2.53 -4.52 1.36
CA LEU A 67 1.76 -3.80 0.35
C LEU A 67 2.71 -2.96 -0.49
N GLN A 68 2.67 -3.12 -1.81
CA GLN A 68 3.40 -2.24 -2.71
C GLN A 68 2.68 -0.90 -2.82
N VAL A 69 3.40 0.18 -2.50
CA VAL A 69 2.92 1.56 -2.62
C VAL A 69 3.74 2.27 -3.69
N ILE A 70 3.05 2.99 -4.57
CA ILE A 70 3.68 3.85 -5.58
C ILE A 70 3.43 5.30 -5.19
N VAL A 71 4.49 6.09 -5.07
CA VAL A 71 4.41 7.52 -4.76
C VAL A 71 5.07 8.34 -5.86
N GLU A 72 4.32 9.27 -6.45
CA GLU A 72 4.85 10.19 -7.45
C GLU A 72 5.74 11.27 -6.82
N ALA A 73 6.78 11.70 -7.54
CA ALA A 73 7.71 12.75 -7.08
C ALA A 73 7.03 14.11 -6.90
N SER A 74 5.86 14.31 -7.50
CA SER A 74 5.03 15.51 -7.35
C SER A 74 4.43 15.65 -5.95
N LEU A 75 4.36 14.55 -5.17
CA LEU A 75 3.67 14.52 -3.87
C LEU A 75 4.61 14.67 -2.67
N ALA A 76 5.88 14.28 -2.79
CA ALA A 76 6.83 14.25 -1.69
C ALA A 76 8.29 14.11 -2.16
N ASP A 77 9.25 14.40 -1.25
CA ASP A 77 10.65 14.06 -1.48
C ASP A 77 10.86 12.54 -1.41
N LEU A 78 10.98 11.91 -2.57
CA LEU A 78 11.21 10.48 -2.71
C LEU A 78 12.51 10.03 -2.03
N GLY A 79 13.50 10.90 -1.84
CA GLY A 79 14.76 10.57 -1.15
C GLY A 79 14.56 10.15 0.29
N GLN A 80 13.64 10.80 1.02
CA GLN A 80 13.30 10.45 2.40
C GLN A 80 12.43 9.21 2.49
N LEU A 81 11.54 9.01 1.50
CA LEU A 81 10.57 7.91 1.52
C LEU A 81 11.19 6.54 1.28
N VAL A 82 12.24 6.45 0.44
CA VAL A 82 12.79 5.14 0.04
C VAL A 82 13.71 4.50 1.07
N LEU A 83 14.04 5.20 2.16
CA LEU A 83 14.90 4.67 3.22
C LEU A 83 14.18 3.56 4.00
N THR A 84 14.84 2.42 4.17
CA THR A 84 14.31 1.32 5.00
C THR A 84 14.09 1.81 6.43
N GLY A 85 12.94 1.46 7.00
CA GLY A 85 12.53 1.88 8.34
C GLY A 85 11.78 3.21 8.37
N THR A 86 11.71 3.97 7.26
CA THR A 86 10.88 5.18 7.20
C THR A 86 9.42 4.81 7.48
N CYS A 87 8.84 5.44 8.50
CA CYS A 87 7.43 5.27 8.83
C CYS A 87 6.60 6.26 8.00
N VAL A 88 5.54 5.75 7.36
CA VAL A 88 4.66 6.56 6.51
C VAL A 88 3.19 6.24 6.79
N VAL A 89 2.34 7.23 6.54
CA VAL A 89 0.90 7.05 6.35
C VAL A 89 0.59 7.55 4.95
N VAL A 90 -0.14 6.75 4.18
CA VAL A 90 -0.42 7.01 2.77
C VAL A 90 -1.91 6.90 2.54
N ASP A 91 -2.49 7.94 1.96
CA ASP A 91 -3.86 7.94 1.42
C ASP A 91 -3.78 7.73 -0.10
N GLY A 92 -4.50 6.76 -0.64
CA GLY A 92 -4.43 6.45 -2.07
C GLY A 92 -5.57 5.56 -2.56
N HIS A 93 -5.48 5.18 -3.83
CA HIS A 93 -6.40 4.21 -4.44
C HIS A 93 -5.69 2.87 -4.62
N LEU A 94 -6.36 1.79 -4.25
CA LEU A 94 -5.91 0.44 -4.53
C LEU A 94 -6.03 0.18 -6.03
N LYS A 95 -4.97 -0.37 -6.63
CA LYS A 95 -4.90 -0.68 -8.06
C LYS A 95 -4.46 -2.13 -8.23
N LEU A 96 -4.97 -2.78 -9.28
CA LEU A 96 -4.43 -4.06 -9.68
C LEU A 96 -2.99 -3.90 -10.17
N PRO A 97 -2.10 -4.86 -9.90
CA PRO A 97 -0.79 -4.86 -10.51
C PRO A 97 -0.92 -4.97 -12.05
N PRO A 98 0.06 -4.48 -12.82
CA PRO A 98 0.09 -4.68 -14.26
C PRO A 98 0.01 -6.17 -14.61
N SER A 99 -0.68 -6.49 -15.70
CA SER A 99 -0.89 -7.87 -16.16
C SER A 99 0.41 -8.68 -16.19
N GLY A 100 0.41 -9.85 -15.55
CA GLY A 100 1.57 -10.75 -15.51
C GLY A 100 2.59 -10.45 -14.42
N THR A 101 2.37 -9.42 -13.58
CA THR A 101 3.22 -9.10 -12.44
C THR A 101 2.54 -9.55 -11.16
N LYS A 102 3.19 -10.40 -10.36
CA LYS A 102 2.76 -10.64 -8.98
C LYS A 102 3.17 -9.45 -8.12
N GLN A 103 2.26 -9.04 -7.24
CA GLN A 103 2.57 -8.14 -6.15
C GLN A 103 3.37 -8.87 -5.07
#